data_AF-A0A6M5YZE0-F1
#
_entry.id   AF-A0A6M5YZE0-F1
#
_cell.length_a   1.000
_cell.length_b   1.000
_cell.length_c   1.000
_cell.angle_alpha   90.00
_cell.angle_beta   90.00
_cell.angle_gamma   90.00
#
_symmetry.space_group_name_H-M   'P 1'
#
loop_
_entity.id
_entity.type
_entity.pdbx_description
1 polymer ?
#
loop_
_entity_poly.entity_id
_entity_poly.type
_entity_poly.pdbx_seq_one_letter_code
_entity_poly.pdbx_strand_id
1 'polypeptide(L)'
;MELALGDDATRRVSLFLRQRVVDTLPLMMSTEQFIRAGYGDEETIAVGLGHHPEVISRVWDKLGEGLPDSACVLVSVTPALVDPGSARLAAFVSGTMYMVRVPESQWAAALDAGYRREFTGCWPSEEASPPDFGPEWFEGQFQPVEQSWVRAFIAPW
;
A
#
# COMPACT_ATOMS: atom_id res chain seq x y z
N MET A 1 -13.16 -14.40 -6.95
CA MET A 1 -12.02 -15.23 -6.51
C MET A 1 -11.38 -14.51 -5.34
N GLU A 2 -11.60 -15.00 -4.12
CA GLU A 2 -10.99 -14.41 -2.92
C GLU A 2 -9.58 -15.01 -2.81
N LEU A 3 -8.57 -14.27 -3.25
CA LEU A 3 -7.18 -14.67 -3.06
C LEU A 3 -6.90 -14.61 -1.56
N ALA A 4 -6.32 -15.68 -1.01
CA ALA A 4 -5.86 -15.70 0.37
C ALA A 4 -4.91 -14.54 0.57
N LEU A 5 -5.29 -13.62 1.45
CA LEU A 5 -4.42 -12.56 1.96
C LEU A 5 -3.12 -13.21 2.46
N GLY A 6 -1.98 -12.57 2.17
CA GLY A 6 -0.65 -13.06 2.54
C GLY A 6 -0.45 -13.24 4.05
N ASP A 7 0.69 -12.79 4.58
CA ASP A 7 0.94 -12.89 6.02
C ASP A 7 -0.08 -12.11 6.89
N ASP A 8 -0.05 -12.34 8.21
CA ASP A 8 -0.97 -11.70 9.17
C ASP A 8 -0.98 -10.17 9.07
N ALA A 9 0.18 -9.56 8.86
CA ALA A 9 0.29 -8.12 8.67
C ALA A 9 -0.39 -7.65 7.37
N THR A 10 -0.28 -8.41 6.28
CA THR A 10 -1.01 -8.14 5.02
C THR A 10 -2.50 -8.16 5.30
N ARG A 11 -2.96 -9.18 6.05
CA ARG A 11 -4.37 -9.31 6.41
C ARG A 11 -4.87 -8.13 7.23
N ARG A 12 -4.11 -7.65 8.22
CA ARG A 12 -4.47 -6.48 9.03
C ARG A 12 -4.58 -5.20 8.20
N VAL A 13 -3.60 -4.94 7.34
CA VAL A 13 -3.64 -3.79 6.42
C VAL A 13 -4.84 -3.88 5.49
N SER A 14 -5.09 -5.04 4.89
CA SER A 14 -6.23 -5.22 3.99
C SER A 14 -7.58 -5.06 4.68
N LEU A 15 -7.73 -5.52 5.92
CA LEU A 15 -8.95 -5.26 6.72
C LEU A 15 -9.13 -3.76 6.99
N PHE A 16 -8.04 -3.06 7.32
CA PHE A 16 -8.07 -1.61 7.46
C PHE A 16 -8.47 -0.90 6.16
N LEU A 17 -7.89 -1.28 5.02
CA LEU A 17 -8.23 -0.69 3.73
C LEU A 17 -9.69 -0.97 3.33
N ARG A 18 -10.22 -2.16 3.67
CA ARG A 18 -11.65 -2.46 3.50
C ARG A 18 -12.54 -1.52 4.29
N GLN A 19 -12.20 -1.16 5.53
CA GLN A 19 -13.02 -0.23 6.33
C GLN A 19 -13.14 1.17 5.73
N ARG A 20 -12.22 1.57 4.82
CA ARG A 20 -12.28 2.86 4.13
C ARG A 20 -13.24 2.87 2.94
N VAL A 21 -13.68 1.70 2.50
CA VAL A 21 -14.48 1.53 1.29
C VAL A 21 -15.74 0.75 1.64
N VAL A 22 -16.82 0.99 0.92
CA VAL A 22 -18.04 0.19 1.10
C VAL A 22 -17.69 -1.28 0.80
N ASP A 23 -18.13 -2.23 1.63
CA ASP A 23 -17.82 -3.68 1.62
C ASP A 23 -18.08 -4.44 0.28
N THR A 24 -18.44 -3.74 -0.79
CA THR A 24 -18.88 -4.28 -2.06
C THR A 24 -17.75 -4.48 -3.09
N LEU A 25 -16.52 -4.01 -2.82
CA LEU A 25 -15.43 -4.07 -3.80
C LEU A 25 -14.45 -5.23 -3.55
N PRO A 26 -14.04 -5.95 -4.62
CA PRO A 26 -12.99 -6.95 -4.53
C PRO A 26 -11.72 -6.35 -3.92
N LEU A 27 -11.10 -7.13 -3.04
CA LEU A 27 -9.98 -6.68 -2.24
C LEU A 27 -8.73 -6.33 -3.06
N MET A 28 -8.52 -6.93 -4.23
CA MET A 28 -7.34 -6.68 -5.06
C MET A 28 -7.73 -6.71 -6.53
N MET A 29 -7.33 -5.69 -7.28
CA MET A 29 -7.55 -5.62 -8.73
C MET A 29 -6.50 -4.75 -9.42
N SER A 30 -6.23 -5.02 -10.70
CA SER A 30 -5.47 -4.09 -11.54
C SER A 30 -6.31 -2.85 -11.89
N THR A 31 -5.65 -1.78 -12.33
CA THR A 31 -6.33 -0.57 -12.85
C THR A 31 -7.24 -0.90 -14.03
N GLU A 32 -6.79 -1.75 -14.96
CA GLU A 32 -7.59 -2.23 -16.09
C GLU A 32 -8.87 -2.95 -15.61
N GLN A 33 -8.76 -3.83 -14.60
CA GLN A 33 -9.91 -4.55 -14.05
C GLN A 33 -10.90 -3.60 -13.38
N PHE A 34 -10.41 -2.59 -12.66
CA PHE A 34 -11.25 -1.56 -12.03
C PHE A 34 -12.06 -0.79 -13.08
N ILE A 35 -11.39 -0.34 -14.15
CA ILE A 35 -12.01 0.41 -15.24
C ILE A 35 -13.01 -0.46 -15.99
N ARG A 36 -12.62 -1.70 -16.34
CA ARG A 36 -13.49 -2.64 -17.05
C ARG A 36 -14.75 -3.02 -16.27
N ALA A 37 -14.66 -3.04 -14.94
CA ALA A 37 -15.81 -3.29 -14.07
C ALA A 37 -16.75 -2.08 -13.92
N GLY A 38 -16.39 -0.91 -14.46
CA GLY A 38 -17.19 0.30 -14.41
C GLY A 38 -17.15 1.03 -13.06
N TYR A 39 -16.13 0.78 -12.23
CA TYR A 39 -15.99 1.45 -10.94
C TYR A 39 -15.42 2.88 -11.04
N GLY A 40 -14.83 3.23 -12.20
CA GLY A 40 -14.31 4.55 -12.51
C GLY A 40 -13.38 4.51 -13.72
N ASP A 41 -12.60 5.56 -13.90
CA ASP A 41 -11.64 5.77 -14.99
C ASP A 41 -10.23 6.11 -14.46
N GLU A 42 -9.30 6.45 -15.35
CA GLU A 42 -7.94 6.85 -14.98
C GLU A 42 -7.92 8.10 -14.09
N GLU A 43 -8.80 9.07 -14.33
CA GLU A 43 -8.93 10.28 -13.50
C GLU A 43 -9.43 9.92 -12.09
N THR A 44 -10.42 9.02 -12.02
CA THR A 44 -10.92 8.48 -10.76
C THR A 44 -9.77 7.88 -9.96
N ILE A 45 -8.91 7.08 -10.59
CA ILE A 45 -7.75 6.47 -9.93
C ILE A 45 -6.73 7.52 -9.48
N ALA A 46 -6.45 8.51 -10.33
CA ALA A 46 -5.41 9.52 -10.09
C ALA A 46 -5.79 10.55 -9.01
N VAL A 47 -7.05 11.00 -8.97
CA VAL A 47 -7.50 12.07 -8.07
C VAL A 47 -8.79 11.75 -7.32
N GLY A 48 -9.65 10.89 -7.88
CA GLY A 48 -10.97 10.59 -7.34
C GLY A 48 -10.99 9.68 -6.11
N LEU A 49 -9.91 8.94 -5.84
CA LEU A 49 -9.84 8.01 -4.71
C LEU A 49 -9.54 8.67 -3.34
N GLY A 50 -9.43 10.00 -3.30
CA GLY A 50 -9.14 10.74 -2.06
C GLY A 50 -7.69 10.58 -1.57
N HIS A 51 -6.78 10.23 -2.47
CA HIS A 51 -5.35 10.13 -2.23
C HIS A 51 -4.62 11.23 -2.99
N HIS A 52 -3.56 11.78 -2.39
CA HIS A 52 -2.80 12.84 -3.03
C HIS A 52 -2.00 12.26 -4.22
N PRO A 53 -2.07 12.86 -5.43
CA PRO A 53 -1.42 12.31 -6.63
C PRO A 53 0.08 12.08 -6.46
N GLU A 54 0.78 12.95 -5.74
CA GLU A 54 2.22 12.81 -5.48
C GLU A 54 2.55 11.52 -4.70
N VAL A 55 1.67 11.10 -3.81
CA VAL A 55 1.88 9.88 -3.02
C VAL A 55 1.57 8.64 -3.86
N ILE A 56 0.56 8.72 -4.73
CA ILE A 56 0.28 7.66 -5.72
C ILE A 56 1.50 7.49 -6.62
N SER A 57 1.99 8.57 -7.23
CA SER A 57 3.21 8.54 -8.06
C SER A 57 4.44 8.11 -7.27
N ARG A 58 4.56 8.48 -6.00
CA ARG A 58 5.65 7.99 -5.15
C ARG A 58 5.60 6.47 -5.02
N VAL A 59 4.44 5.90 -4.72
CA VAL A 59 4.29 4.46 -4.52
C VAL A 59 4.39 3.70 -5.84
N TRP A 60 3.62 4.04 -6.87
CA TRP A 60 3.63 3.28 -8.12
C TRP A 60 4.81 3.61 -9.04
N ASP A 61 5.16 4.89 -9.23
CA ASP A 61 6.18 5.26 -10.22
C ASP A 61 7.59 5.21 -9.65
N LYS A 62 7.79 5.52 -8.36
CA LYS A 62 9.13 5.55 -7.74
C LYS A 62 9.45 4.29 -6.96
N LEU A 63 8.58 3.85 -6.06
CA LEU A 63 8.82 2.61 -5.33
C LEU A 63 8.57 1.37 -6.20
N GLY A 64 7.61 1.46 -7.13
CA GLY A 64 7.29 0.41 -8.08
C GLY A 64 8.19 0.36 -9.32
N GLU A 65 9.14 1.28 -9.48
CA GLU A 65 10.03 1.33 -10.65
C GLU A 65 10.75 0.00 -10.89
N GLY A 66 10.58 -0.59 -12.07
CA GLY A 66 11.18 -1.87 -12.44
C GLY A 66 10.57 -3.09 -11.76
N LEU A 67 9.41 -2.96 -11.12
CA LEU A 67 8.54 -4.08 -10.76
C LEU A 67 7.61 -4.43 -11.93
N PRO A 68 7.05 -5.65 -11.99
CA PRO A 68 6.01 -5.97 -12.98
C PRO A 68 4.76 -5.13 -12.74
N ASP A 69 4.01 -4.80 -13.80
CA ASP A 69 2.74 -4.06 -13.70
C ASP A 69 1.74 -4.74 -12.75
N SER A 70 1.79 -6.07 -12.64
CA SER A 70 0.97 -6.84 -11.71
C SER A 70 1.27 -6.59 -10.23
N ALA A 71 2.36 -5.90 -9.89
CA ALA A 71 2.67 -5.46 -8.53
C ALA A 71 1.93 -4.17 -8.16
N CYS A 72 1.57 -3.34 -9.16
CA CYS A 72 0.86 -2.09 -8.98
C CYS A 72 -0.66 -2.35 -9.05
N VAL A 73 -1.28 -2.47 -7.88
CA VAL A 73 -2.70 -2.86 -7.78
C VAL A 73 -3.47 -1.90 -6.89
N LEU A 74 -4.80 -1.93 -7.02
CA LEU A 74 -5.72 -1.35 -6.06
C LEU A 74 -6.08 -2.42 -5.03
N VAL A 75 -5.79 -2.17 -3.75
CA VAL A 75 -6.27 -2.99 -2.63
C VAL A 75 -7.42 -2.28 -1.94
N SER A 76 -8.66 -2.77 -2.10
CA SER A 76 -9.87 -2.04 -1.66
C SER A 76 -9.82 -0.58 -2.11
N VAL A 77 -9.61 -0.35 -3.41
CA VAL A 77 -9.53 1.00 -4.02
C VAL A 77 -8.41 1.87 -3.45
N THR A 78 -7.42 1.26 -2.80
CA THR A 78 -6.23 1.98 -2.33
C THR A 78 -5.04 1.58 -3.19
N PRO A 79 -4.35 2.54 -3.83
CA PRO A 79 -3.10 2.27 -4.53
C PRO A 79 -2.08 1.59 -3.62
N ALA A 80 -1.55 0.45 -4.07
CA ALA A 80 -0.63 -0.37 -3.30
C ALA A 80 0.39 -1.08 -4.20
N LEU A 81 1.48 -1.52 -3.56
CA LEU A 81 2.44 -2.46 -4.13
C LEU A 81 2.29 -3.81 -3.44
N VAL A 82 2.18 -4.86 -4.23
CA VAL A 82 2.06 -6.25 -3.77
C VAL A 82 3.05 -7.15 -4.49
N ASP A 83 3.52 -8.18 -3.81
CA ASP A 83 4.20 -9.29 -4.46
C ASP A 83 3.18 -10.14 -5.22
N PRO A 84 3.26 -10.26 -6.57
CA PRO A 84 2.25 -10.99 -7.35
C PRO A 84 2.20 -12.48 -7.04
N GLY A 85 3.32 -13.07 -6.58
CA GLY A 85 3.41 -14.49 -6.26
C GLY A 85 2.76 -14.86 -4.93
N SER A 86 2.96 -14.05 -3.90
CA SER A 86 2.50 -14.31 -2.53
C SER A 86 1.34 -13.42 -2.05
N ALA A 87 0.94 -12.43 -2.84
CA ALA A 87 -0.01 -11.38 -2.46
C ALA A 87 0.41 -10.58 -1.21
N ARG A 88 1.70 -10.60 -0.83
CA ARG A 88 2.23 -9.83 0.30
C ARG A 88 2.29 -8.36 -0.05
N LEU A 89 1.72 -7.51 0.80
CA LEU A 89 1.78 -6.06 0.65
C LEU A 89 3.18 -5.53 0.97
N ALA A 90 3.74 -4.67 0.12
CA ALA A 90 5.02 -4.00 0.35
C ALA A 90 4.87 -2.51 0.64
N ALA A 91 3.86 -1.85 0.05
CA ALA A 91 3.53 -0.45 0.33
C ALA A 91 2.05 -0.17 0.03
N PHE A 92 1.47 0.86 0.66
CA PHE A 92 0.12 1.34 0.34
C PHE A 92 -0.05 2.83 0.64
N VAL A 93 -0.95 3.48 -0.09
CA VAL A 93 -1.25 4.91 0.04
C VAL A 93 -2.36 5.17 1.06
N SER A 94 -2.34 6.32 1.73
CA SER A 94 -3.40 6.79 2.62
C SER A 94 -3.46 8.32 2.70
N GLY A 95 -4.49 8.93 2.11
CA GLY A 95 -4.60 10.39 2.04
C GLY A 95 -3.33 11.01 1.43
N THR A 96 -2.62 11.81 2.23
CA THR A 96 -1.35 12.48 1.86
C THR A 96 -0.10 11.73 2.32
N MET A 97 -0.24 10.52 2.85
CA MET A 97 0.84 9.69 3.40
C MET A 97 0.85 8.30 2.75
N TYR A 98 1.90 7.53 2.98
CA TYR A 98 1.97 6.11 2.62
C TYR A 98 2.75 5.33 3.67
N MET A 99 2.50 4.03 3.71
CA MET A 99 3.30 3.10 4.50
C MET A 99 4.12 2.21 3.59
N VAL A 100 5.29 1.84 4.08
CA VAL A 100 6.20 0.90 3.42
C VAL A 100 6.64 -0.16 4.42
N ARG A 101 6.75 -1.40 3.96
CA ARG A 101 7.37 -2.45 4.76
C ARG A 101 8.88 -2.31 4.74
N VAL A 102 9.49 -2.51 5.89
CA VAL A 102 10.95 -2.48 6.09
C VAL A 102 11.42 -3.89 6.45
N PRO A 103 12.46 -4.44 5.80
CA PRO A 103 13.04 -5.72 6.19
C PRO A 103 13.53 -5.67 7.64
N GLU A 104 13.38 -6.78 8.37
CA GLU A 104 13.75 -6.84 9.79
C GLU A 104 15.20 -6.37 10.06
N SER A 105 16.13 -6.78 9.19
CA SER A 105 17.54 -6.39 9.26
C SER A 105 17.78 -4.88 9.14
N GLN A 106 16.80 -4.11 8.66
CA GLN A 106 16.88 -2.66 8.45
C GLN A 106 16.06 -1.86 9.47
N TRP A 107 15.33 -2.49 10.39
CA TRP A 107 14.46 -1.77 11.34
C TRP A 107 15.22 -0.78 12.21
N ALA A 108 16.36 -1.18 12.76
CA ALA A 108 17.17 -0.30 13.61
C ALA A 108 17.68 0.92 12.83
N ALA A 109 18.14 0.71 11.59
CA ALA A 109 18.60 1.79 10.71
C ALA A 109 17.46 2.73 10.30
N ALA A 110 16.26 2.20 10.03
CA ALA A 110 15.08 3.02 9.73
C ALA A 110 14.69 3.90 10.92
N LEU A 111 14.67 3.34 12.14
CA LEU A 111 14.39 4.09 13.36
C LEU A 111 15.44 5.18 13.63
N ASP A 112 16.72 4.87 13.46
CA ASP A 112 17.82 5.84 13.61
C ASP A 112 17.74 6.97 12.57
N ALA A 113 17.30 6.64 11.36
CA ALA A 113 17.00 7.61 10.30
C ALA A 113 15.70 8.41 10.53
N GLY A 114 14.98 8.16 11.61
CA GLY A 114 13.79 8.91 12.01
C GLY A 114 12.47 8.38 11.44
N TYR A 115 12.45 7.19 10.83
CA TYR A 115 11.19 6.55 10.42
C TYR A 115 10.34 6.18 11.63
N ARG A 116 9.02 6.33 11.50
CA ARG A 116 8.05 5.99 12.54
C ARG A 116 7.24 4.77 12.13
N ARG A 117 6.90 3.94 13.11
CA ARG A 117 5.94 2.82 12.94
C ARG A 117 4.49 3.24 13.16
N GLU A 118 4.30 4.41 13.77
CA GLU A 118 3.01 5.03 13.95
C GLU A 118 2.52 5.58 12.60
N PHE A 119 1.33 5.15 12.18
CA PHE A 119 0.68 5.75 11.04
C PHE A 119 -0.04 7.02 11.48
N THR A 120 0.24 8.12 10.79
CA THR A 120 -0.43 9.41 11.03
C THR A 120 -1.37 9.80 9.89
N GLY A 121 -1.58 8.88 8.94
CA GLY A 121 -2.48 9.06 7.81
C GLY A 121 -3.97 9.11 8.19
N CYS A 122 -4.82 9.25 7.17
CA CYS A 122 -6.25 9.45 7.34
C CYS A 122 -6.97 8.14 7.74
N TRP A 123 -7.85 8.22 8.73
CA TRP A 123 -8.59 7.10 9.31
C TRP A 123 -10.10 7.25 9.08
N PRO A 124 -10.88 6.15 9.02
CA PRO A 124 -12.33 6.20 8.83
C PRO A 124 -13.08 7.01 9.91
N SER A 125 -12.50 7.14 11.12
CA SER A 125 -13.04 7.91 12.23
C SER A 125 -11.92 8.46 13.10
N GLU A 126 -12.06 9.70 13.59
CA GLU A 126 -11.15 10.33 14.55
C GLU A 126 -11.15 9.63 15.92
N GLU A 127 -12.20 8.86 16.23
CA GLU A 127 -12.35 8.11 17.48
C GLU A 127 -11.66 6.73 17.43
N ALA A 128 -11.27 6.26 16.24
CA ALA A 128 -10.61 4.98 16.07
C ALA A 128 -9.11 5.10 16.32
N SER A 129 -8.55 4.19 17.13
CA SER A 129 -7.09 4.06 17.22
C SER A 129 -6.52 3.54 15.89
N PRO A 130 -5.29 3.95 15.52
CA PRO A 130 -4.54 3.33 14.45
C PRO A 130 -4.54 1.80 14.60
N PRO A 131 -4.80 1.03 13.54
CA PRO A 131 -4.53 -0.40 13.56
C PRO A 131 -3.03 -0.61 13.78
N ASP A 132 -2.69 -1.56 14.65
CA ASP A 132 -1.33 -2.10 14.72
C ASP A 132 -1.08 -2.98 13.49
N PHE A 133 -0.49 -2.39 12.47
CA PHE A 133 -0.09 -3.08 11.24
C PHE A 133 1.06 -4.08 11.46
N GLY A 134 1.74 -4.01 12.60
CA GLY A 134 2.90 -4.81 12.94
C GLY A 134 4.24 -4.05 12.80
N PRO A 135 5.32 -4.61 13.33
CA PRO A 135 6.62 -3.92 13.50
C PRO A 135 7.37 -3.66 12.18
N GLU A 136 6.93 -4.26 11.09
CA GLU A 136 7.54 -4.13 9.78
C GLU A 136 7.05 -2.89 9.01
N TRP A 137 6.01 -2.21 9.47
CA TRP A 137 5.41 -1.09 8.76
C TRP A 137 5.93 0.24 9.27
N PHE A 138 6.37 1.09 8.35
CA PHE A 138 6.87 2.42 8.64
C PHE A 138 6.22 3.45 7.72
N GLU A 139 5.98 4.65 8.26
CA GLU A 139 5.49 5.79 7.49
C GLU A 139 6.59 6.30 6.56
N GLY A 140 6.26 6.41 5.28
CA GLY A 140 7.20 6.82 4.25
C GLY A 140 7.67 8.26 4.40
N GLN A 141 8.92 8.52 3.99
CA GLN A 141 9.58 9.82 4.07
C GLN A 141 10.13 10.32 2.73
N PHE A 142 9.73 9.68 1.64
CA PHE A 142 10.16 10.01 0.28
C PHE A 142 11.67 9.80 0.04
N GLN A 143 12.32 8.95 0.85
CA GLN A 143 13.76 8.71 0.71
C GLN A 143 14.04 7.60 -0.30
N PRO A 144 15.12 7.70 -1.09
CA PRO A 144 15.48 6.67 -2.06
C PRO A 144 15.64 5.25 -1.48
N VAL A 145 16.05 5.12 -0.22
CA VAL A 145 16.28 3.82 0.46
C VAL A 145 15.03 2.93 0.47
N GLU A 146 13.84 3.52 0.49
CA GLU A 146 12.55 2.81 0.56
C GLU A 146 12.32 1.88 -0.63
N GLN A 147 12.85 2.24 -1.81
CA GLN A 147 12.75 1.37 -2.99
C GLN A 147 13.47 0.04 -2.74
N SER A 148 14.62 0.06 -2.06
CA SER A 148 15.34 -1.18 -1.72
C SER A 148 14.55 -2.06 -0.74
N TRP A 149 13.76 -1.45 0.14
CA TRP A 149 12.89 -2.18 1.07
C TRP A 149 11.76 -2.87 0.31
N VAL A 150 11.08 -2.16 -0.59
CA VAL A 150 10.03 -2.74 -1.44
C VAL A 150 10.56 -3.93 -2.24
N ARG A 151 11.73 -3.79 -2.87
CA ARG A 151 12.38 -4.87 -3.63
C ARG A 151 12.76 -6.08 -2.78
N ALA A 152 12.93 -5.92 -1.46
CA ALA A 152 13.19 -7.05 -0.57
C ALA A 152 11.92 -7.87 -0.28
N PHE A 153 10.73 -7.32 -0.52
CA PHE A 153 9.45 -8.01 -0.34
C PHE A 153 8.81 -8.48 -1.65
N ILE A 154 9.14 -7.84 -2.77
CA ILE A 154 8.64 -8.20 -4.10
C ILE A 154 9.82 -8.76 -4.88
N ALA A 155 9.77 -10.06 -5.17
CA ALA A 155 10.85 -10.71 -5.90
C ALA A 155 11.00 -10.06 -7.29
N PRO A 156 12.21 -9.61 -7.67
CA PRO A 156 12.47 -9.26 -9.06
C PRO A 156 12.39 -10.53 -9.90
N TRP A 157 11.81 -10.40 -11.10
CA TRP A 157 11.80 -11.45 -12.12
C TRP A 157 13.16 -11.61 -12.76
#